data_AF-A0A975L7K7-F1
#
_entry.id   AF-A0A975L7K7-F1
#
_cell.length_a   1.000
_cell.length_b   1.000
_cell.length_c   1.000
_cell.angle_alpha   90.00
_cell.angle_beta   90.00
_cell.angle_gamma   90.00
#
_symmetry.space_group_name_H-M   'P 1'
#
loop_
_entity.id
_entity.type
_entity.pdbx_description
1 polymer ?
#
loop_
_entity_poly.entity_id
_entity_poly.type
_entity_poly.pdbx_seq_one_letter_code
_entity_poly.pdbx_strand_id
1 'polypeptide(L)'
;MPEIAERMRALVADQTGNADLAALVHKAIAQAYRIGANRGLEEAANVVGDLDPEEWGFGFKQSFVSGLIRDRKVPVDPPPPDGVRVQSTTYRVSAVPGTHPDASHFTVAVEYRGHDLWAVTRHAECLSRAGEWVYEILPSERTDEWVADHRFAYTEAMRRAREIAPTLTVMGRSVTEVLQDLRSQGSGSDACSP
;
A
#
# COMPACT_ATOMS: atom_id res chain seq x y z
N MET A 1 -2.70 -10.19 -4.45
CA MET A 1 -3.34 -10.16 -3.12
C MET A 1 -4.70 -10.89 -3.00
N PRO A 2 -5.50 -11.22 -4.04
CA PRO A 2 -6.75 -11.99 -3.85
C PRO A 2 -6.49 -13.43 -3.35
N GLU A 3 -5.36 -14.01 -3.73
CA GLU A 3 -4.92 -15.35 -3.33
C GLU A 3 -4.80 -15.56 -1.81
N ILE A 4 -4.40 -14.53 -1.05
CA ILE A 4 -4.26 -14.63 0.43
C ILE A 4 -5.63 -14.67 1.09
N ALA A 5 -6.55 -13.80 0.64
CA ALA A 5 -7.92 -13.79 1.14
C ALA A 5 -8.65 -15.09 0.80
N GLU A 6 -8.40 -15.66 -0.39
CA GLU A 6 -9.00 -16.92 -0.84
C GLU A 6 -8.43 -18.13 -0.10
N ARG A 7 -7.11 -18.18 0.16
CA ARG A 7 -6.50 -19.21 1.02
C ARG A 7 -6.94 -19.10 2.47
N MET A 8 -7.07 -17.90 3.02
CA MET A 8 -7.63 -17.73 4.37
C MET A 8 -9.10 -18.14 4.43
N ARG A 9 -9.91 -17.86 3.40
CA ARG A 9 -11.30 -18.37 3.30
C ARG A 9 -11.35 -19.89 3.24
N ALA A 10 -10.52 -20.51 2.40
CA ALA A 10 -10.46 -21.97 2.28
C ALA A 10 -10.01 -22.62 3.60
N LEU A 11 -9.00 -22.05 4.27
CA LEU A 11 -8.49 -22.55 5.53
C LEU A 11 -9.50 -22.41 6.68
N VAL A 12 -10.24 -21.30 6.73
CA VAL A 12 -11.29 -21.09 7.74
C VAL A 12 -12.50 -21.99 7.45
N ALA A 13 -12.88 -22.17 6.18
CA ALA A 13 -13.98 -23.07 5.80
C ALA A 13 -13.68 -24.55 6.09
N ASP A 14 -12.42 -24.97 5.91
CA ASP A 14 -11.96 -26.35 6.17
C ASP A 14 -11.86 -26.67 7.67
N GLN A 15 -11.51 -25.68 8.51
CA GLN A 15 -11.22 -25.90 9.93
C GLN A 15 -12.41 -25.71 10.88
N THR A 16 -13.45 -24.95 10.51
CA THR A 16 -14.43 -24.48 11.51
C THR A 16 -15.83 -25.06 11.35
N GLY A 17 -16.23 -25.47 10.13
CA GLY A 17 -17.64 -25.80 9.83
C GLY A 17 -18.64 -24.69 10.21
N ASN A 18 -18.16 -23.49 10.55
CA ASN A 18 -18.91 -22.45 11.23
C ASN A 18 -18.81 -21.15 10.43
N ALA A 19 -19.90 -20.85 9.71
CA ALA A 19 -20.03 -19.71 8.83
C ALA A 19 -19.86 -18.35 9.55
N ASP A 20 -20.19 -18.29 10.84
CA ASP A 20 -20.16 -17.04 11.62
C ASP A 20 -18.72 -16.60 11.93
N LEU A 21 -17.82 -17.56 12.18
CA LEU A 21 -16.41 -17.29 12.43
C LEU A 21 -15.68 -16.80 11.16
N ALA A 22 -16.04 -17.34 9.99
CA ALA A 22 -15.55 -16.87 8.70
C ALA A 22 -15.96 -15.41 8.44
N ALA A 23 -17.20 -15.04 8.79
CA ALA A 23 -17.68 -13.67 8.69
C ALA A 23 -16.94 -12.71 9.65
N LEU A 24 -16.61 -13.18 10.86
CA LEU A 24 -15.90 -12.39 11.87
C LEU A 24 -14.44 -12.11 11.49
N VAL A 25 -13.71 -13.13 11.02
CA VAL A 25 -12.35 -12.98 10.50
C VAL A 25 -12.34 -12.03 9.30
N HIS A 26 -13.33 -12.13 8.42
CA HIS A 26 -13.46 -11.23 7.28
C HIS A 26 -13.70 -9.77 7.71
N LYS A 27 -14.53 -9.54 8.73
CA LYS A 27 -14.71 -8.21 9.33
C LYS A 27 -13.41 -7.68 9.96
N ALA A 28 -12.68 -8.50 10.71
CA ALA A 28 -11.43 -8.10 11.36
C ALA A 28 -10.34 -7.72 10.34
N ILE A 29 -10.19 -8.53 9.28
CA ILE A 29 -9.29 -8.24 8.16
C ILE A 29 -9.70 -6.93 7.46
N ALA A 30 -10.99 -6.76 7.16
CA ALA A 30 -11.50 -5.55 6.53
C ALA A 30 -11.35 -4.30 7.41
N GLN A 31 -11.43 -4.44 8.73
CA GLN A 31 -11.20 -3.37 9.71
C GLN A 31 -9.72 -2.98 9.74
N ALA A 32 -8.82 -3.94 9.80
CA ALA A 32 -7.36 -3.71 9.77
C ALA A 32 -6.92 -3.00 8.48
N TYR A 33 -7.51 -3.35 7.32
CA TYR A 33 -7.26 -2.63 6.07
C TYR A 33 -7.81 -1.20 6.08
N ARG A 34 -8.96 -0.94 6.72
CA ARG A 34 -9.56 0.40 6.83
C ARG A 34 -8.73 1.36 7.67
N ILE A 35 -8.03 0.85 8.69
CA ILE A 35 -7.24 1.66 9.64
C ILE A 35 -5.89 2.11 9.03
N GLY A 36 -5.51 1.61 7.85
CA GLY A 36 -4.34 2.09 7.13
C GLY A 36 -3.05 1.49 7.68
N ALA A 37 -2.82 0.21 7.37
CA ALA A 37 -1.61 -0.53 7.70
C ALA A 37 -0.36 0.02 6.98
N ASN A 38 0.24 1.07 7.52
CA ASN A 38 1.68 1.29 7.44
C ASN A 38 2.39 0.95 8.77
N ARG A 39 1.64 0.66 9.83
CA ARG A 39 2.12 -0.05 11.02
C ARG A 39 1.64 -1.49 10.92
N GLY A 40 2.60 -2.42 10.91
CA GLY A 40 2.46 -3.76 10.36
C GLY A 40 1.49 -4.69 11.10
N LEU A 41 1.41 -5.91 10.58
CA LEU A 41 0.68 -7.09 11.11
C LEU A 41 0.75 -7.27 12.64
N GLU A 42 1.75 -6.71 13.33
CA GLU A 42 1.86 -6.69 14.80
C GLU A 42 0.80 -5.83 15.49
N GLU A 43 0.44 -4.66 14.96
CA GLU A 43 -0.61 -3.82 15.56
C GLU A 43 -1.99 -4.43 15.31
N ALA A 44 -2.18 -5.08 14.15
CA ALA A 44 -3.36 -5.90 13.89
C ALA A 44 -3.43 -7.12 14.82
N ALA A 45 -2.30 -7.76 15.13
CA ALA A 45 -2.23 -8.86 16.10
C ALA A 45 -2.51 -8.38 17.54
N ASN A 46 -2.10 -7.17 17.91
CA ASN A 46 -2.43 -6.57 19.21
C ASN A 46 -3.92 -6.19 19.31
N VAL A 47 -4.51 -5.61 18.25
CA VAL A 47 -5.96 -5.36 18.20
C VAL A 47 -6.76 -6.66 18.30
N VAL A 48 -6.28 -7.76 17.69
CA VAL A 48 -6.88 -9.09 17.84
C VAL A 48 -6.63 -9.67 19.25
N GLY A 49 -5.52 -9.31 19.90
CA GLY A 49 -5.18 -9.72 21.26
C GLY A 49 -5.95 -8.99 22.37
N ASP A 50 -6.46 -7.78 22.10
CA ASP A 50 -7.24 -6.97 23.04
C ASP A 50 -8.76 -7.27 23.00
N LEU A 51 -9.22 -8.10 22.07
CA LEU A 51 -10.60 -8.57 22.05
C LEU A 51 -10.80 -9.62 23.15
N ASP A 52 -11.91 -9.51 23.88
CA ASP A 52 -12.23 -10.38 25.01
C ASP A 52 -12.28 -11.86 24.57
N PRO A 53 -11.44 -12.75 25.14
CA PRO A 53 -11.43 -14.17 24.79
C PRO A 53 -12.79 -14.86 24.98
N GLU A 54 -13.65 -14.35 25.88
CA GLU A 54 -14.98 -14.92 26.11
C GLU A 54 -15.98 -14.61 24.99
N GLU A 55 -15.82 -13.49 24.26
CA GLU A 55 -16.65 -13.14 23.10
C GLU A 55 -16.43 -14.06 21.89
N TRP A 56 -15.31 -14.80 21.84
CA TRP A 56 -14.95 -15.68 20.73
C TRP A 56 -15.39 -17.13 20.90
N GLY A 57 -15.89 -17.53 22.08
CA GLY A 57 -16.51 -18.84 22.33
C GLY A 57 -15.65 -20.07 22.02
N PHE A 58 -14.35 -19.92 21.74
CA PHE A 58 -13.46 -20.99 21.34
C PHE A 58 -12.04 -20.72 21.82
N GLY A 59 -11.35 -21.77 22.27
CA GLY A 59 -9.91 -21.76 22.58
C GLY A 59 -9.03 -21.60 21.33
N PHE A 60 -9.32 -20.59 20.50
CA PHE A 60 -8.56 -20.20 19.32
C PHE A 60 -7.23 -19.59 19.80
N LYS A 61 -6.24 -20.45 20.02
CA LYS A 61 -4.97 -20.04 20.59
C LYS A 61 -4.29 -19.01 19.69
N GLN A 62 -4.00 -17.84 20.25
CA GLN A 62 -3.15 -16.77 19.73
C GLN A 62 -1.92 -17.27 18.92
N SER A 63 -1.38 -18.45 19.30
CA SER A 63 -0.29 -19.15 18.62
C SER A 63 -0.53 -19.43 17.13
N PHE A 64 -1.77 -19.59 16.66
CA PHE A 64 -2.07 -19.90 15.26
C PHE A 64 -1.87 -18.69 14.33
N VAL A 65 -2.38 -17.52 14.73
CA VAL A 65 -2.17 -16.26 13.98
C VAL A 65 -0.69 -15.87 14.02
N SER A 66 -0.02 -16.05 15.17
CA SER A 66 1.44 -15.85 15.26
C SER A 66 2.24 -16.82 14.38
N GLY A 67 1.76 -18.06 14.15
CA GLY A 67 2.40 -19.02 13.26
C GLY A 67 2.30 -18.63 11.78
N LEU A 68 1.12 -18.21 11.33
CA LEU A 68 0.86 -17.75 9.97
C LEU A 68 1.66 -16.49 9.58
N ILE A 69 1.93 -15.61 10.55
CA ILE A 69 2.76 -14.42 10.33
C ILE A 69 4.26 -14.78 10.30
N ARG A 70 4.70 -15.77 11.07
CA ARG A 70 6.12 -16.16 11.18
C ARG A 70 6.69 -16.84 9.94
N ASP A 71 5.90 -17.55 9.15
CA ASP A 71 6.41 -18.32 8.01
C ASP A 71 6.75 -17.47 6.77
N ARG A 72 6.33 -16.20 6.72
CA ARG A 72 6.90 -15.22 5.78
C ARG A 72 8.09 -14.54 6.42
N LYS A 73 9.27 -15.17 6.33
CA LYS A 73 10.54 -14.45 6.46
C LYS A 73 10.67 -13.47 5.29
N VAL A 74 10.07 -12.29 5.42
CA VAL A 74 10.56 -11.13 4.68
C VAL A 74 12.02 -10.97 5.12
N PRO A 75 13.00 -10.95 4.21
CA PRO A 75 14.37 -10.65 4.58
C PRO A 75 14.36 -9.29 5.27
N VAL A 76 14.53 -9.29 6.58
CA VAL A 76 14.76 -8.06 7.33
C VAL A 76 16.23 -7.76 7.13
N ASP A 77 16.52 -6.62 6.51
CA ASP A 77 17.90 -6.16 6.40
C ASP A 77 18.52 -6.13 7.81
N PRO A 78 19.79 -6.54 7.96
CA PRO A 78 20.46 -6.44 9.24
C PRO A 78 20.40 -4.99 9.74
N PRO A 79 20.29 -4.78 11.07
CA PRO A 79 20.26 -3.43 11.60
C PRO A 79 21.52 -2.66 11.14
N PRO A 80 21.38 -1.36 10.83
CA PRO A 80 22.53 -0.55 10.45
C PRO A 80 23.53 -0.47 11.61
N PRO A 81 24.84 -0.27 11.33
CA PRO A 81 25.86 -0.09 12.37
C PRO A 81 25.53 1.07 13.32
N ASP A 82 26.11 1.04 14.52
CA ASP A 82 25.94 2.11 15.50
C ASP A 82 26.29 3.49 14.91
N GLY A 83 25.42 4.46 15.13
CA GLY A 83 25.55 5.82 14.60
C GLY A 83 25.03 6.02 13.17
N VAL A 84 24.72 4.95 12.42
CA VAL A 84 24.10 5.05 11.09
C VAL A 84 22.58 5.13 11.23
N ARG A 85 21.98 6.16 10.62
CA ARG A 85 20.52 6.31 10.54
C ARG A 85 20.05 6.00 9.14
N VAL A 86 19.11 5.07 9.03
CA VAL A 86 18.39 4.78 7.79
C VAL A 86 17.05 5.49 7.86
N GLN A 87 16.75 6.28 6.82
CA GLN A 87 15.47 6.95 6.67
C GLN A 87 14.94 6.64 5.27
N SER A 88 13.68 6.26 5.17
CA SER A 88 13.02 6.18 3.87
C SER A 88 12.98 7.57 3.25
N THR A 89 13.57 7.72 2.06
CA THR A 89 13.60 9.00 1.34
C THR A 89 12.53 9.07 0.26
N THR A 90 12.05 7.92 -0.22
CA THR A 90 11.10 7.87 -1.33
C THR A 90 10.15 6.69 -1.17
N TYR A 91 8.86 6.94 -1.39
CA TYR A 91 7.86 5.91 -1.62
C TYR A 91 7.33 6.02 -3.04
N ARG A 92 6.97 4.89 -3.65
CA ARG A 92 6.36 4.85 -4.98
C ARG A 92 4.91 4.39 -4.86
N VAL A 93 4.01 5.14 -5.48
CA VAL A 93 2.58 4.84 -5.53
C VAL A 93 2.18 4.71 -6.99
N SER A 94 1.71 3.54 -7.38
CA SER A 94 1.23 3.27 -8.74
C SER A 94 -0.12 2.57 -8.68
N ALA A 95 -1.01 2.95 -9.59
CA ALA A 95 -2.29 2.28 -9.78
C ALA A 95 -2.22 1.16 -10.85
N VAL A 96 -1.07 1.00 -11.50
CA VAL A 96 -0.79 -0.07 -12.48
C VAL A 96 0.12 -1.12 -11.83
N PRO A 97 -0.02 -2.42 -12.13
CA PRO A 97 0.89 -3.44 -11.62
C PRO A 97 2.35 -3.13 -11.96
N GLY A 98 3.26 -3.34 -11.00
CA GLY A 98 4.69 -3.06 -11.18
C GLY A 98 5.37 -3.89 -12.26
N THR A 99 4.73 -4.96 -12.75
CA THR A 99 5.18 -5.78 -13.88
C THR A 99 4.82 -5.21 -15.24
N HIS A 100 3.95 -4.18 -15.30
CA HIS A 100 3.57 -3.55 -16.57
C HIS A 100 4.76 -2.74 -17.13
N PRO A 101 5.05 -2.81 -18.44
CA PRO A 101 6.20 -2.10 -19.04
C PRO A 101 6.14 -0.58 -18.80
N ASP A 102 4.95 0.02 -18.80
CA ASP A 102 4.75 1.45 -18.54
C ASP A 102 4.50 1.82 -17.07
N ALA A 103 4.68 0.89 -16.12
CA ALA A 103 4.34 1.15 -14.71
C ALA A 103 5.02 2.41 -14.15
N SER A 104 6.24 2.70 -14.60
CA SER A 104 7.00 3.90 -14.20
C SER A 104 6.30 5.21 -14.58
N HIS A 105 5.59 5.28 -15.71
CA HIS A 105 4.89 6.49 -16.17
C HIS A 105 3.59 6.75 -15.41
N PHE A 106 3.00 5.70 -14.84
CA PHE A 106 1.82 5.74 -13.97
C PHE A 106 2.16 5.72 -12.48
N THR A 107 3.44 5.95 -12.14
CA THR A 107 3.91 6.01 -10.75
C THR A 107 4.13 7.46 -10.34
N VAL A 108 3.61 7.83 -9.17
CA VAL A 108 4.02 9.03 -8.45
C VAL A 108 4.98 8.65 -7.34
N ALA A 109 5.93 9.54 -7.05
CA ALA A 109 6.83 9.40 -5.92
C ALA A 109 6.39 10.31 -4.77
N VAL A 110 6.57 9.83 -3.54
CA VAL A 110 6.43 10.63 -2.32
C VAL A 110 7.82 10.74 -1.72
N GLU A 111 8.43 11.90 -1.88
CA GLU A 111 9.84 12.13 -1.59
C GLU A 111 10.04 13.03 -0.39
N TYR A 112 10.94 12.63 0.52
CA TYR A 112 11.32 13.44 1.67
C TYR A 112 12.19 14.61 1.20
N ARG A 113 11.84 15.83 1.61
CA ARG A 113 12.54 17.06 1.20
C ARG A 113 13.08 17.85 2.40
N GLY A 114 13.21 17.22 3.56
CA GLY A 114 13.71 17.82 4.80
C GLY A 114 12.60 18.39 5.68
N HIS A 115 12.93 18.73 6.94
CA HIS A 115 12.03 19.40 7.89
C HIS A 115 10.66 18.69 8.09
N ASP A 116 10.63 17.36 8.06
CA ASP A 116 9.40 16.55 8.12
C ASP A 116 8.39 16.82 6.99
N LEU A 117 8.86 17.46 5.92
CA LEU A 117 8.10 17.81 4.74
C LEU A 117 8.43 16.90 3.57
N TRP A 118 7.38 16.55 2.84
CA TRP A 118 7.36 15.61 1.74
C TRP A 118 6.76 16.26 0.50
N ALA A 119 7.23 15.87 -0.67
CA ALA A 119 6.69 16.28 -1.95
C ALA A 119 6.04 15.09 -2.64
N VAL A 120 4.90 15.31 -3.30
CA VAL A 120 4.36 14.35 -4.26
C VAL A 120 4.90 14.76 -5.62
N THR A 121 5.73 13.91 -6.22
CA THR A 121 6.44 14.21 -7.46
C THR A 121 6.10 13.23 -8.56
N ARG A 122 6.17 13.72 -9.80
CA ARG A 122 6.09 12.91 -11.00
C ARG A 122 7.05 13.51 -12.02
N HIS A 123 8.04 12.72 -12.44
CA HIS A 123 9.15 13.23 -13.24
C HIS A 123 9.83 14.43 -12.56
N ALA A 124 9.81 15.61 -13.17
CA ALA A 124 10.36 16.85 -12.63
C ALA A 124 9.28 17.79 -12.08
N GLU A 125 8.05 17.32 -11.92
CA GLU A 125 6.90 18.10 -11.46
C GLU A 125 6.55 17.76 -10.00
N CYS A 126 6.10 18.77 -9.26
CA CYS A 126 5.54 18.65 -7.92
C CYS A 126 4.03 18.91 -7.98
N LEU A 127 3.25 18.14 -7.23
CA LEU A 127 1.83 18.37 -7.05
C LEU A 127 1.61 19.53 -6.06
N SER A 128 0.90 20.56 -6.48
CA SER A 128 0.50 21.69 -5.64
C SER A 128 -0.65 21.32 -4.70
N ARG A 129 -0.97 22.19 -3.73
CA ARG A 129 -2.11 21.99 -2.84
C ARG A 129 -3.44 22.06 -3.58
N ALA A 130 -3.48 22.81 -4.68
CA ALA A 130 -4.62 22.89 -5.61
C ALA A 130 -4.80 21.63 -6.48
N GLY A 131 -3.82 20.70 -6.49
CA GLY A 131 -3.87 19.48 -7.29
C GLY A 131 -3.32 19.65 -8.71
N GLU A 132 -2.57 20.73 -8.96
CA GLU A 132 -1.95 21.00 -10.25
C GLU A 132 -0.50 20.47 -10.24
N TRP A 133 -0.03 20.00 -11.40
CA TRP A 133 1.37 19.63 -11.59
C TRP A 133 2.16 20.86 -12.01
N VAL A 134 3.17 21.22 -11.22
CA VAL A 134 4.04 22.37 -11.48
C VAL A 134 5.48 21.91 -11.53
N TYR A 135 6.21 22.31 -12.56
CA TYR A 135 7.63 22.00 -12.68
C TYR A 135 8.41 22.51 -11.45
N GLU A 136 9.29 21.68 -10.90
CA GLU A 136 10.08 22.04 -9.72
C GLU A 136 11.06 23.17 -10.07
N ILE A 137 10.84 24.36 -9.47
CA ILE A 137 11.73 25.51 -9.63
C ILE A 137 13.09 25.26 -8.98
N LEU A 138 14.10 26.00 -9.48
CA LEU A 138 15.47 25.91 -8.97
C LEU A 138 15.49 26.12 -7.45
N PRO A 139 16.33 25.39 -6.70
CA PRO A 139 16.38 25.51 -5.24
C PRO A 139 16.57 26.94 -4.73
N SER A 140 17.32 27.78 -5.48
CA SER A 140 17.58 29.19 -5.14
C SER A 140 16.41 30.14 -5.44
N GLU A 141 15.45 29.73 -6.27
CA GLU A 141 14.27 30.53 -6.63
C GLU A 141 13.04 30.16 -5.80
N ARG A 142 13.20 29.18 -4.89
CA ARG A 142 12.11 28.60 -4.14
C ARG A 142 11.70 29.52 -2.99
N THR A 143 10.53 30.12 -3.11
CA THR A 143 9.97 30.96 -2.03
C THR A 143 9.30 30.11 -0.96
N ASP A 144 9.10 30.68 0.22
CA ASP A 144 8.40 30.03 1.33
C ASP A 144 6.96 29.67 0.95
N GLU A 145 6.30 30.52 0.14
CA GLU A 145 4.96 30.25 -0.40
C GLU A 145 4.97 29.02 -1.31
N TRP A 146 5.98 28.89 -2.18
CA TRP A 146 6.10 27.72 -3.04
C TRP A 146 6.29 26.45 -2.21
N VAL A 147 7.15 26.50 -1.17
CA VAL A 147 7.35 25.39 -0.24
C VAL A 147 6.05 25.03 0.47
N ALA A 148 5.32 26.01 1.00
CA ALA A 148 4.05 25.80 1.68
C ALA A 148 2.98 25.20 0.76
N ASP A 149 3.01 25.51 -0.54
CA ASP A 149 2.04 24.99 -1.50
C ASP A 149 2.37 23.57 -2.01
N HIS A 150 3.66 23.23 -2.15
CA HIS A 150 4.11 21.97 -2.78
C HIS A 150 4.71 20.95 -1.81
N ARG A 151 4.81 21.28 -0.52
CA ARG A 151 5.31 20.39 0.52
C ARG A 151 4.25 20.12 1.58
N PHE A 152 4.21 18.88 2.03
CA PHE A 152 3.16 18.33 2.87
C PHE A 152 3.75 17.52 4.01
N ALA A 153 3.00 17.37 5.10
CA ALA A 153 3.28 16.31 6.06
C ALA A 153 3.15 14.94 5.38
N TYR A 154 3.88 13.93 5.88
CA TYR A 154 3.93 12.59 5.29
C TYR A 154 2.54 11.99 5.00
N THR A 155 1.64 12.04 5.98
CA THR A 155 0.28 11.47 5.88
C THR A 155 -0.54 12.14 4.78
N GLU A 156 -0.43 13.47 4.67
CA GLU A 156 -1.10 14.25 3.63
C GLU A 156 -0.49 13.98 2.23
N ALA A 157 0.84 13.91 2.13
CA ALA A 157 1.51 13.56 0.88
C ALA A 157 1.07 12.17 0.38
N MET A 158 1.04 11.18 1.28
CA MET A 158 0.62 9.82 0.94
C MET A 158 -0.86 9.74 0.55
N ARG A 159 -1.74 10.48 1.23
CA ARG A 159 -3.15 10.59 0.87
C ARG A 159 -3.31 11.15 -0.55
N ARG A 160 -2.67 12.28 -0.85
CA ARG A 160 -2.70 12.93 -2.17
C ARG A 160 -2.14 12.03 -3.27
N ALA A 161 -1.02 11.35 -3.01
CA ALA A 161 -0.42 10.43 -3.96
C ALA A 161 -1.38 9.29 -4.35
N ARG A 162 -2.11 8.73 -3.37
CA ARG A 162 -3.11 7.68 -3.62
C ARG A 162 -4.33 8.19 -4.38
N GLU A 163 -4.72 9.45 -4.16
CA GLU A 163 -5.84 10.08 -4.87
C GLU A 163 -5.51 10.40 -6.33
N ILE A 164 -4.29 10.90 -6.60
CA ILE A 164 -3.89 11.33 -7.95
C ILE A 164 -3.38 10.17 -8.83
N ALA A 165 -2.79 9.14 -8.24
CA ALA A 165 -2.27 7.99 -8.99
C ALA A 165 -3.29 7.37 -9.98
N PRO A 166 -4.57 7.11 -9.62
CA PRO A 166 -5.55 6.55 -10.54
C PRO A 166 -6.04 7.53 -11.62
N THR A 167 -5.78 8.83 -11.49
CA THR A 167 -6.21 9.85 -12.45
C THR A 167 -5.14 10.19 -13.49
N LEU A 168 -3.97 9.53 -13.42
CA LEU A 168 -2.89 9.79 -14.37
C LEU A 168 -3.24 9.32 -15.78
N THR A 169 -2.81 10.14 -16.75
CA THR A 169 -2.91 9.86 -18.18
C THR A 169 -1.50 9.93 -18.79
N VAL A 170 -1.12 8.91 -19.56
CA VAL A 170 0.17 8.80 -20.23
C VAL A 170 -0.09 8.55 -21.71
N MET A 171 0.42 9.43 -22.59
CA MET A 171 0.21 9.33 -24.04
C MET A 171 -1.27 9.16 -24.44
N GLY A 172 -2.16 9.89 -23.74
CA GLY A 172 -3.61 9.82 -23.97
C GLY A 172 -4.32 8.62 -23.34
N ARG A 173 -3.60 7.72 -22.66
CA ARG A 173 -4.17 6.53 -22.00
C ARG A 173 -4.27 6.72 -20.49
N SER A 174 -5.45 6.52 -19.96
CA SER A 174 -5.73 6.52 -18.51
C SER A 174 -5.32 5.21 -17.86
N VAL A 175 -5.09 5.24 -16.53
CA VAL A 175 -4.90 4.03 -15.72
C VAL A 175 -6.03 3.02 -15.93
N THR A 176 -7.28 3.48 -16.00
CA THR A 176 -8.46 2.61 -16.17
C THR A 176 -8.40 1.81 -17.46
N GLU A 177 -8.03 2.43 -18.57
CA GLU A 177 -7.89 1.75 -19.87
C GLU A 177 -6.76 0.72 -19.83
N VAL A 178 -5.61 1.07 -19.24
CA VAL A 178 -4.49 0.13 -19.07
C VAL A 178 -4.90 -1.09 -18.25
N LEU A 179 -5.65 -0.88 -17.17
CA LEU A 179 -6.15 -1.99 -16.34
C LEU A 179 -7.19 -2.85 -17.07
N GLN A 180 -8.00 -2.28 -17.96
CA GLN A 180 -8.94 -3.04 -18.79
C GLN A 180 -8.21 -3.92 -19.80
N ASP A 181 -7.19 -3.39 -20.48
CA ASP A 181 -6.38 -4.15 -21.43
C ASP A 181 -5.70 -5.36 -20.77
N LEU A 182 -5.14 -5.16 -19.57
CA LEU A 182 -4.51 -6.24 -18.81
C LEU A 182 -5.48 -7.38 -18.48
N ARG A 183 -6.74 -7.07 -18.16
CA ARG A 183 -7.76 -8.09 -17.91
C ARG A 183 -8.10 -8.87 -19.18
N SER A 184 -8.17 -8.19 -20.31
CA SER A 184 -8.41 -8.80 -21.62
C SER A 184 -7.26 -9.71 -22.04
N GLN A 185 -6.02 -9.32 -21.79
CA GLN A 185 -4.83 -10.12 -22.13
C GLN A 185 -4.67 -11.36 -21.23
N GLY A 186 -4.98 -11.25 -19.93
CA GLY A 186 -4.90 -12.37 -19.00
C GLY A 186 -5.90 -13.50 -19.30
N SER A 187 -7.00 -13.21 -19.99
CA SER A 187 -8.04 -14.20 -20.29
C SER A 187 -7.71 -15.09 -21.50
N GLY A 188 -6.67 -14.74 -22.28
CA GLY A 188 -6.29 -15.46 -23.51
C GLY A 188 -5.08 -16.39 -23.39
N SER A 189 -4.34 -16.34 -22.29
CA SER A 189 -3.06 -17.07 -22.14
C SER A 189 -3.22 -18.55 -21.75
N ASP A 190 -4.38 -18.97 -21.26
CA ASP A 190 -4.58 -20.34 -20.74
C ASP A 190 -5.02 -21.36 -21.81
N ALA A 191 -5.22 -20.93 -23.07
CA ALA A 191 -5.71 -21.79 -24.14
C ALA A 191 -4.62 -22.52 -24.95
N CYS A 192 -3.35 -22.42 -24.55
CA CYS A 192 -2.25 -23.06 -25.27
C CYS A 192 -1.38 -23.88 -24.30
N SER A 193 -1.84 -25.08 -23.96
CA SER A 193 -0.97 -26.17 -23.52
C SER A 193 -1.44 -27.46 -24.19
N PRO A 194 -0.58 -28.16 -24.94
CA PRO A 194 -0.87 -29.42 -25.63
C PRO A 194 -0.90 -30.62 -24.68
#